data_AF-A0A2V7PWK3-F1
#
_entry.id   AF-A0A2V7PWK3-F1
#
_cell.length_a   1.000
_cell.length_b   1.000
_cell.length_c   1.000
_cell.angle_alpha   90.00
_cell.angle_beta   90.00
_cell.angle_gamma   90.00
#
_symmetry.space_group_name_H-M   'P 1'
#
loop_
_entity.id
_entity.type
_entity.pdbx_description
1 polymer ?
#
loop_
_entity_poly.entity_id
_entity_poly.type
_entity_poly.pdbx_seq_one_letter_code
_entity_poly.pdbx_strand_id
1 'polypeptide(L)' 'MPYSEMMVKPMREEVTRLGVQELRTVADVDAALGPGEGTALVFVNSICGCAA' A
#
# COMPACT_ATOMS: atom_id res chain seq x y z
N MET A 1 -3.69 -3.15 19.36
CA MET A 1 -2.61 -2.14 19.26
C MET A 1 -2.01 -2.24 17.87
N PRO A 2 -1.85 -1.13 17.14
CA PRO A 2 -1.18 -1.15 15.84
C PRO A 2 0.29 -1.57 16.00
N TYR A 3 0.84 -2.21 14.97
CA TYR A 3 2.27 -2.51 14.91
C TYR A 3 3.09 -1.20 14.90
N SER A 4 4.29 -1.24 15.47
CA SER A 4 5.19 -0.09 15.52
C SER A 4 5.59 0.37 14.11
N GLU A 5 5.69 1.68 13.90
CA GLU A 5 6.09 2.27 12.62
C GLU A 5 7.45 1.75 12.13
N MET A 6 8.38 1.51 13.05
CA MET A 6 9.69 0.94 12.74
C MET A 6 9.62 -0.49 12.19
N MET A 7 8.58 -1.24 12.55
CA MET A 7 8.38 -2.62 12.09
C MET A 7 7.73 -2.67 10.71
N VAL A 8 6.77 -1.77 10.44
CA VAL A 8 6.00 -1.76 9.18
C VAL A 8 6.70 -0.98 8.05
N LYS A 9 7.58 -0.04 8.40
CA LYS A 9 8.30 0.80 7.42
C LYS A 9 9.09 -0.03 6.38
N PRO A 10 9.87 -1.07 6.74
CA PRO A 10 10.61 -1.86 5.76
C PRO A 10 9.71 -2.56 4.73
N MET A 11 8.57 -3.11 5.16
CA MET A 11 7.60 -3.80 4.28
C MET A 11 6.96 -2.84 3.28
N ARG A 12 6.75 -1.58 3.67
CA ARG A 12 6.25 -0.54 2.76
C ARG A 12 7.33 -0.10 1.78
N GLU A 13 8.53 0.18 2.28
CA GLU A 13 9.66 0.61 1.44
C GLU A 13 10.04 -0.42 0.39
N GLU A 14 9.86 -1.71 0.67
CA GLU A 14 10.09 -2.76 -0.31
C GLU A 14 9.21 -2.60 -1.55
N VAL A 15 7.90 -2.51 -1.35
CA VAL A 15 6.95 -2.43 -2.47
C VAL A 15 6.96 -1.05 -3.14
N THR A 16 7.23 0.03 -2.40
CA THR A 16 7.36 1.36 -3.01
C THR A 16 8.60 1.45 -3.91
N ARG A 17 9.72 0.79 -3.56
CA ARG A 17 10.88 0.64 -4.46
C ARG A 17 10.57 -0.15 -5.73
N LEU A 18 9.59 -1.06 -5.68
CA LEU A 18 9.12 -1.82 -6.84
C LEU A 18 8.07 -1.06 -7.68
N GLY A 19 7.73 0.17 -7.30
CA GLY A 19 6.83 1.05 -8.05
C GLY A 19 5.39 1.10 -7.54
N VAL A 20 5.09 0.47 -6.39
CA VAL A 20 3.77 0.60 -5.76
C VAL A 20 3.62 2.00 -5.15
N GLN A 21 2.54 2.69 -5.50
CA GLN A 21 2.15 3.93 -4.85
C GLN A 21 1.49 3.62 -3.50
N GLU A 22 2.02 4.19 -2.42
CA GLU A 22 1.41 4.06 -1.08
C GLU A 22 0.21 5.02 -0.94
N LEU A 23 -0.93 4.49 -0.51
CA LEU A 23 -2.16 5.25 -0.25
C LEU A 23 -2.45 5.17 1.25
N ARG A 24 -2.36 6.31 1.96
CA ARG A 24 -2.42 6.33 3.44
C ARG A 24 -3.72 6.88 3.99
N THR A 25 -4.51 7.53 3.15
CA THR A 25 -5.80 8.12 3.52
C THR A 25 -6.91 7.64 2.59
N VAL A 26 -8.15 7.75 3.07
CA VAL A 26 -9.33 7.44 2.25
C VAL A 26 -9.36 8.33 1.00
N ALA A 27 -9.01 9.61 1.12
CA ALA A 27 -8.96 10.53 0.00
C ALA A 27 -7.93 10.11 -1.07
N ASP A 28 -6.76 9.59 -0.67
CA ASP A 28 -5.76 9.08 -1.62
C ASP A 28 -6.28 7.85 -2.38
N VAL A 29 -7.04 6.99 -1.69
CA VAL A 29 -7.69 5.82 -2.29
C VAL A 29 -8.76 6.24 -3.29
N ASP A 30 -9.64 7.18 -2.90
CA ASP A 30 -10.70 7.69 -3.78
C ASP A 30 -10.12 8.40 -5.01
N ALA A 31 -9.02 9.12 -4.86
CA ALA A 31 -8.35 9.75 -6.00
C ALA A 31 -7.68 8.74 -6.94
N ALA A 32 -7.12 7.65 -6.40
CA ALA A 32 -6.42 6.62 -7.19
C ALA A 32 -7.37 5.60 -7.85
N LEU A 33 -8.50 5.26 -7.21
CA LEU A 33 -9.45 4.23 -7.65
C LEU A 33 -10.82 4.80 -8.05
N GLY A 34 -11.00 6.12 -8.01
CA GLY A 34 -12.22 6.80 -8.43
C GLY A 34 -12.54 6.59 -9.92
N PRO A 35 -13.63 7.20 -10.41
CA PRO A 35 -14.07 7.04 -11.80
C PRO A 35 -12.97 7.46 -12.78
N GLY A 36 -12.42 6.49 -13.49
CA GLY A 36 -11.32 6.67 -14.45
C GLY A 36 -11.31 5.54 -15.47
N GLU A 37 -10.51 5.70 -16.52
CA GLU A 37 -10.33 4.68 -17.56
C GLU A 37 -9.03 3.91 -17.36
N GLY A 38 -9.07 2.59 -17.54
CA GLY A 38 -7.89 1.72 -17.43
C GLY A 38 -8.02 0.64 -16.35
N THR A 39 -6.88 0.03 -16.01
CA THR A 39 -6.80 -1.08 -15.03
C THR A 39 -5.79 -0.73 -13.95
N ALA A 40 -6.16 -0.96 -12.69
CA ALA A 40 -5.27 -0.78 -11.54
C ALA A 40 -4.92 -2.14 -10.91
N LEU A 41 -3.64 -2.35 -10.57
CA LEU A 41 -3.21 -3.43 -9.70
C LEU A 41 -3.17 -2.91 -8.26
N VAL A 42 -4.04 -3.44 -7.39
CA VAL A 42 -4.08 -3.07 -5.98
C VAL A 42 -3.36 -4.13 -5.15
N PHE A 43 -2.24 -3.74 -4.54
CA PHE A 43 -1.50 -4.61 -3.62
C PHE A 43 -1.91 -4.32 -2.17
N VAL A 44 -2.71 -5.22 -1.59
CA VAL A 44 -3.10 -5.13 -0.17
C VAL A 44 -1.99 -5.71 0.69
N ASN A 45 -1.09 -4.84 1.15
CA ASN A 45 0.04 -5.26 1.98
C ASN A 45 -0.42 -5.68 3.40
N SER A 46 0.34 -6.58 4.04
CA SER A 46 0.11 -7.03 5.42
C SER A 46 1.42 -7.35 6.11
N ILE A 47 1.39 -7.49 7.44
CA ILE A 47 2.57 -7.92 8.21
C ILE A 47 2.71 -9.44 8.32
N CYS A 48 1.75 -10.21 7.79
CA CYS A 48 1.77 -11.66 7.83
C CYS A 48 2.91 -12.19 6.95
N GLY A 49 3.55 -13.28 7.36
CA GLY A 49 4.71 -13.83 6.66
C GLY A 49 4.45 -14.32 5.23
N CYS A 50 3.20 -14.44 4.78
CA CYS A 50 2.85 -14.74 3.39
C CYS A 50 2.92 -13.52 2.45
N ALA A 51 2.98 -12.30 2.99
CA ALA A 51 3.07 -11.06 2.22
C ALA A 51 4.51 -10.57 2.02
N ALA A 52 5.46 -11.21 2.71
CA ALA A 52 6.90 -10.97 2.58
C ALA A 52 7.53 -11.78 1.44
#